data_AF-A0A0N5ACW8-F1
#
_entry.id   AF-A0A0N5ACW8-F1
#
_cell.length_a   1.000
_cell.length_b   1.000
_cell.length_c   1.000
_cell.angle_alpha   90.00
_cell.angle_beta   90.00
_cell.angle_gamma   90.00
#
_symmetry.space_group_name_H-M   'P 1'
#
loop_
_entity.id
_entity.type
_entity.pdbx_description
1 polymer ?
#
loop_
_entity_poly.entity_id
_entity_poly.type
_entity_poly.pdbx_seq_one_letter_code
_entity_poly.pdbx_strand_id
1 'polypeptide(L)'
;MDLFMLSLRLAAYFRVAKDCCGTEMSCCYHQFIAQKPIELCFAEGDNQWRNATICAEKALNTSKSVQDDLDICCYYLTPEECKLDCLRSLRAPTLDGNAKMSFTERCEQYSTTANPFSCVARRQTLAHECFPNCLRLGRKYNPLEDCPGLKENDDWCIGDEVPRSEIPIAKT
;
A
#
# COMPACT_ATOMS: atom_id res chain seq x y z
N MET A 1 -5.09 30.33 10.38
CA MET A 1 -4.75 28.92 10.58
C MET A 1 -3.27 28.75 10.29
N ASP A 2 -2.47 28.37 11.27
CA ASP A 2 -1.73 29.33 12.10
C ASP A 2 -0.24 29.03 11.91
N LEU A 3 0.60 30.05 11.68
CA LEU A 3 2.07 29.87 11.60
C LEU A 3 2.62 29.14 12.84
N PHE A 4 1.93 29.28 13.97
CA PHE A 4 2.22 28.62 15.24
C PHE A 4 1.96 27.11 15.23
N MET A 5 0.93 26.65 14.52
CA MET A 5 0.64 25.21 14.38
C MET A 5 1.63 24.53 13.45
N LEU A 6 2.14 25.27 12.45
CA LEU A 6 3.17 24.78 11.54
C LEU A 6 4.51 24.59 12.28
N SER A 7 4.92 25.57 13.10
CA SER A 7 6.17 25.50 13.86
C SER A 7 6.17 24.39 14.92
N LEU A 8 5.04 24.15 15.59
CA LEU A 8 4.88 23.02 16.52
C LEU A 8 5.03 21.66 15.84
N ARG A 9 4.44 21.48 14.64
CA ARG A 9 4.58 20.25 13.86
C ARG A 9 6.01 20.01 13.40
N LEU A 10 6.69 21.04 12.90
CA LEU A 10 8.09 20.93 12.48
C LEU A 10 9.02 20.57 13.64
N ALA A 11 8.81 21.18 14.82
CA ALA A 11 9.56 20.82 16.02
C ALA A 11 9.32 19.36 16.44
N ALA A 12 8.08 18.88 16.35
CA ALA A 12 7.75 17.49 16.62
C ALA A 12 8.44 16.55 15.61
N TYR A 13 8.39 16.83 14.31
CA TYR A 13 9.05 16.03 13.27
C TYR A 13 10.56 15.96 13.48
N PHE A 14 11.20 17.08 13.84
CA PHE A 14 12.63 17.10 14.10
C PHE A 14 13.00 16.17 15.26
N ARG A 15 12.25 16.23 16.36
CA ARG A 15 12.44 15.37 17.52
C ARG A 15 12.22 13.90 17.17
N VAL A 16 11.12 13.59 16.49
CA VAL A 16 10.79 12.21 16.08
C VAL A 16 11.83 11.65 15.12
N ALA A 17 12.33 12.46 14.17
CA ALA A 17 13.38 12.02 13.26
C ALA A 17 14.68 11.69 14.02
N LYS A 18 15.02 12.48 15.03
CA LYS A 18 16.18 12.22 15.89
C LYS A 18 16.01 10.93 16.69
N ASP A 19 14.85 10.74 17.31
CA ASP A 19 14.58 9.64 18.23
C ASP A 19 14.36 8.31 17.47
N CYS A 20 13.79 8.34 16.26
CA CYS A 20 13.40 7.15 15.52
C CYS A 20 14.32 6.77 14.35
N CYS A 21 15.06 7.72 13.75
CA CYS A 21 15.91 7.44 12.58
C CYS A 21 17.42 7.45 12.85
N GLY A 22 17.86 7.86 14.05
CA GLY A 22 19.28 7.83 14.40
C GLY A 22 20.14 8.67 13.45
N THR A 23 21.08 8.02 12.75
CA THR A 23 21.99 8.68 11.78
C THR A 23 21.26 9.26 10.58
N GLU A 24 20.11 8.67 10.21
CA GLU A 24 19.33 9.07 9.03
C GLU A 24 18.33 10.19 9.33
N MET A 25 18.43 10.81 10.50
CA MET A 25 17.55 11.87 10.98
C MET A 25 17.32 12.96 9.94
N SER A 26 18.37 13.47 9.28
CA SER A 26 18.23 14.55 8.30
C SER A 26 17.31 14.13 7.14
N CYS A 27 17.54 12.96 6.56
CA CYS A 27 16.68 12.46 5.49
C CYS A 27 15.25 12.22 5.98
N CYS A 28 15.07 11.53 7.12
CA CYS A 28 13.75 11.28 7.68
C CYS A 28 12.97 12.57 7.93
N TYR A 29 13.61 13.60 8.47
CA TYR A 29 12.98 14.89 8.73
C TYR A 29 12.43 15.52 7.45
N HIS A 30 13.20 15.50 6.35
CA HIS A 30 12.74 16.00 5.05
C HIS A 30 11.56 15.19 4.51
N GLN A 31 11.60 13.85 4.64
CA GLN A 31 10.48 13.00 4.21
C GLN A 31 9.23 13.21 5.07
N PHE A 32 9.37 13.47 6.38
CA PHE A 32 8.24 13.78 7.26
C PHE A 32 7.54 15.08 6.85
N ILE A 33 8.31 16.13 6.56
CA ILE A 33 7.77 17.40 6.02
C ILE A 33 7.05 17.15 4.70
N ALA A 34 7.66 16.35 3.82
CA ALA A 34 7.09 16.02 2.52
C ALA A 34 5.92 15.01 2.59
N GLN A 35 5.62 14.46 3.77
CA GLN A 35 4.64 13.39 3.99
C GLN A 35 4.88 12.15 3.10
N LYS A 36 6.14 11.75 3.00
CA LYS A 36 6.59 10.64 2.17
C LYS A 36 7.15 9.49 3.01
N PRO A 37 7.24 8.28 2.45
CA PRO A 37 7.95 7.17 3.07
C PRO A 37 9.41 7.51 3.37
N ILE A 38 9.93 6.96 4.46
CA ILE A 38 11.34 7.10 4.84
C ILE A 38 12.23 5.98 4.32
N GLU A 39 11.68 5.01 3.60
CA GLU A 39 12.41 3.85 3.05
C GLU A 39 13.67 4.25 2.26
N LEU A 40 13.59 5.34 1.48
CA LEU A 40 14.71 5.89 0.70
C LEU A 40 15.83 6.50 1.55
N CYS A 41 15.62 6.69 2.85
CA CYS A 41 16.65 7.18 3.77
C CYS A 41 17.57 6.08 4.28
N PHE A 42 17.22 4.82 4.05
CA PHE A 42 17.97 3.67 4.53
C PHE A 42 18.62 2.93 3.34
N ALA A 43 19.65 2.15 3.62
CA ALA A 43 20.30 1.35 2.59
C ALA A 43 19.32 0.33 1.99
N GLU A 44 19.50 0.02 0.70
CA GLU A 44 18.66 -0.95 0.00
C GLU A 44 18.72 -2.33 0.69
N GLY A 45 17.56 -2.95 0.89
CA GLY A 45 17.43 -4.23 1.60
C GLY A 45 17.47 -4.14 3.13
N ASP A 46 17.68 -2.97 3.71
CA ASP A 46 17.64 -2.78 5.15
C ASP A 46 16.19 -2.61 5.64
N ASN A 47 15.75 -3.47 6.56
CA ASN A 47 14.42 -3.38 7.17
C ASN A 47 14.36 -2.35 8.32
N GLN A 48 15.45 -1.63 8.62
CA GLN A 48 15.47 -0.56 9.63
C GLN A 48 14.44 0.53 9.37
N TRP A 49 14.12 0.83 8.10
CA TRP A 49 13.08 1.82 7.77
C TRP A 49 11.71 1.44 8.35
N ARG A 50 11.37 0.14 8.43
CA ARG A 50 10.10 -0.32 9.04
C ARG A 50 10.07 0.02 10.52
N ASN A 51 11.15 -0.28 11.24
CA ASN A 51 11.25 0.02 12.67
C ASN A 51 11.18 1.54 12.93
N ALA A 52 11.87 2.33 12.11
CA ALA A 52 11.81 3.79 12.18
C ALA A 52 10.39 4.32 11.87
N THR A 53 9.70 3.72 10.90
CA THR A 53 8.32 4.09 10.54
C THR A 53 7.36 3.79 11.69
N ILE A 54 7.43 2.60 12.28
CA ILE A 54 6.62 2.21 13.44
C ILE A 54 6.88 3.13 14.64
N CYS A 55 8.16 3.43 14.91
CA CYS A 55 8.55 4.38 15.95
C CYS A 55 7.92 5.76 15.72
N ALA A 56 8.01 6.27 14.49
CA ALA A 56 7.47 7.57 14.12
C ALA A 56 5.94 7.60 14.19
N GLU A 57 5.25 6.57 13.69
CA GLU A 57 3.79 6.44 13.78
C GLU A 57 3.31 6.47 15.23
N LYS A 58 4.01 5.75 16.12
CA LYS A 58 3.73 5.74 17.56
C LYS A 58 3.99 7.10 18.21
N ALA A 59 5.13 7.74 17.90
CA ALA A 59 5.52 9.00 18.51
C ALA A 59 4.64 10.18 18.07
N LEU A 60 4.15 10.15 16.82
CA LEU A 60 3.24 11.15 16.25
C LEU A 60 1.76 10.83 16.48
N ASN A 61 1.46 9.66 17.08
CA ASN A 61 0.11 9.15 17.29
C ASN A 61 -0.72 9.14 15.99
N THR A 62 -0.11 8.67 14.91
CA THR A 62 -0.76 8.48 13.61
C THR A 62 -1.21 7.02 13.44
N SER A 63 -1.69 6.67 12.25
CA SER A 63 -2.17 5.32 11.98
C SER A 63 -1.04 4.30 11.94
N LYS A 64 -1.28 3.13 12.53
CA LYS A 64 -0.32 2.03 12.74
C LYS A 64 -0.23 1.07 11.55
N SER A 65 -0.27 1.58 10.32
CA SER A 65 -0.43 0.73 9.13
C SER A 65 0.76 -0.17 8.85
N VAL A 66 2.00 0.29 9.10
CA VAL A 66 3.18 -0.57 8.92
C VAL A 66 3.34 -1.55 10.08
N GLN A 67 2.96 -1.13 11.30
CA GLN A 67 2.93 -2.03 12.46
C GLN A 67 1.97 -3.20 12.25
N ASP A 68 0.80 -2.94 11.63
CA ASP A 68 -0.21 -3.94 11.33
C ASP A 68 0.04 -4.63 9.96
N ASP A 69 1.18 -4.32 9.33
CA ASP A 69 1.63 -4.87 8.05
C ASP A 69 0.60 -4.73 6.91
N LEU A 70 -0.19 -3.66 6.94
CA LEU A 70 -1.22 -3.40 5.94
C LEU A 70 -0.63 -3.03 4.57
N ASP A 71 0.66 -2.66 4.51
CA ASP A 71 1.35 -2.35 3.26
C ASP A 71 1.48 -3.58 2.33
N ILE A 72 1.37 -4.80 2.88
CA ILE A 72 1.32 -6.03 2.07
C ILE A 72 0.09 -6.05 1.15
N CYS A 73 -1.01 -5.43 1.57
CA CYS A 73 -2.25 -5.40 0.80
C CYS A 73 -2.09 -4.65 -0.51
N CYS A 74 -1.15 -3.69 -0.59
CA CYS A 74 -0.90 -2.93 -1.80
C CYS A 74 -0.43 -3.81 -2.97
N TYR A 75 0.15 -4.99 -2.70
CA TYR A 75 0.62 -5.90 -3.76
C TYR A 75 -0.52 -6.58 -4.54
N TYR A 76 -1.75 -6.51 -4.03
CA TYR A 76 -2.95 -6.98 -4.75
C TYR A 76 -3.59 -5.90 -5.62
N LEU A 77 -3.11 -4.65 -5.52
CA LEU A 77 -3.66 -3.55 -6.29
C LEU A 77 -3.02 -3.46 -7.66
N THR A 78 -3.84 -3.08 -8.63
CA THR A 78 -3.44 -2.79 -9.99
C THR A 78 -4.19 -1.55 -10.48
N PRO A 79 -3.65 -0.80 -11.46
CA PRO A 79 -2.34 -0.99 -12.10
C PRO A 79 -1.18 -0.65 -11.15
N GLU A 80 0.07 -0.82 -11.61
CA GLU A 80 1.28 -0.66 -10.76
C GLU A 80 1.32 0.74 -10.10
N GLU A 81 0.82 1.78 -10.76
CA GLU A 81 0.69 3.12 -10.22
C GLU A 81 -0.18 3.17 -8.96
N CYS A 82 -1.30 2.44 -8.95
CA CYS A 82 -2.17 2.32 -7.78
C CYS A 82 -1.47 1.62 -6.61
N LYS A 83 -0.73 0.54 -6.90
CA LYS A 83 0.09 -0.14 -5.91
C LYS A 83 1.16 0.77 -5.33
N LEU A 84 1.89 1.52 -6.16
CA LEU A 84 2.92 2.46 -5.72
C LEU A 84 2.35 3.59 -4.85
N ASP A 85 1.18 4.11 -5.22
CA ASP A 85 0.48 5.13 -4.43
C ASP A 85 -0.01 4.59 -3.09
N CYS A 86 -0.55 3.37 -3.06
CA CYS A 86 -0.92 2.66 -1.82
C CYS A 86 0.30 2.49 -0.91
N LEU A 87 1.43 1.99 -1.45
CA LEU A 87 2.67 1.81 -0.68
C LEU A 87 3.17 3.16 -0.15
N ARG A 88 3.14 4.21 -0.97
CA ARG A 88 3.56 5.55 -0.57
C ARG A 88 2.71 6.07 0.59
N SER A 89 1.39 5.90 0.52
CA SER A 89 0.47 6.34 1.55
C SER A 89 0.61 5.51 2.84
N LEU A 90 0.54 4.18 2.74
CA LEU A 90 0.59 3.31 3.92
C LEU A 90 1.96 3.32 4.62
N ARG A 91 3.06 3.56 3.89
CA ARG A 91 4.41 3.65 4.47
C ARG A 91 4.81 5.06 4.91
N ALA A 92 4.00 6.08 4.68
CA ALA A 92 4.29 7.44 5.16
C ALA A 92 3.87 7.57 6.64
N PRO A 93 4.83 7.74 7.58
CA PRO A 93 4.52 7.71 9.02
C PRO A 93 3.76 8.94 9.52
N THR A 94 3.80 10.05 8.78
CA THR A 94 3.17 11.31 9.19
C THR A 94 1.72 11.45 8.73
N LEU A 95 1.24 10.54 7.87
CA LEU A 95 -0.16 10.51 7.43
C LEU A 95 -1.04 9.87 8.49
N ASP A 96 -2.19 10.48 8.76
CA ASP A 96 -3.25 9.86 9.56
C ASP A 96 -4.06 8.83 8.75
N GLY A 97 -4.99 8.13 9.40
CA GLY A 97 -5.72 7.02 8.78
C GLY A 97 -6.52 7.42 7.56
N ASN A 98 -7.15 8.60 7.58
CA ASN A 98 -7.93 9.08 6.45
C ASN A 98 -7.00 9.46 5.29
N ALA A 99 -5.93 10.19 5.58
CA ALA A 99 -4.95 10.58 4.57
C ALA A 99 -4.23 9.36 3.95
N LYS A 100 -3.95 8.33 4.77
CA LYS A 100 -3.41 7.05 4.32
C LYS A 100 -4.34 6.29 3.39
N MET A 101 -5.66 6.46 3.49
CA MET A 101 -6.63 5.79 2.61
C MET A 101 -6.99 6.59 1.36
N SER A 102 -6.59 7.86 1.26
CA SER A 102 -6.91 8.72 0.10
C SER A 102 -6.42 8.20 -1.26
N PHE A 103 -5.52 7.20 -1.30
CA PHE A 103 -5.11 6.59 -2.56
C PHE A 103 -6.24 5.80 -3.23
N THR A 104 -7.24 5.31 -2.48
CA THR A 104 -8.34 4.52 -3.05
C THR A 104 -9.12 5.32 -4.09
N GLU A 105 -9.39 6.60 -3.81
CA GLU A 105 -10.05 7.53 -4.74
C GLU A 105 -9.25 7.73 -6.04
N ARG A 106 -7.92 7.74 -5.95
CA ARG A 106 -7.04 7.84 -7.12
C ARG A 106 -6.97 6.52 -7.89
N CYS A 107 -7.01 5.41 -7.17
CA CYS A 107 -6.98 4.09 -7.77
C CYS A 107 -8.23 3.77 -8.59
N GLU A 108 -9.41 4.20 -8.13
CA GLU A 108 -10.66 4.04 -8.89
C GLU A 108 -10.58 4.69 -10.28
N GLN A 109 -9.86 5.82 -10.41
CA GLN A 109 -9.66 6.51 -11.68
C GLN A 109 -8.80 5.71 -12.68
N TYR A 110 -7.93 4.82 -12.19
CA TYR A 110 -7.10 3.96 -13.04
C TYR A 110 -7.81 2.69 -13.50
N SER A 111 -8.82 2.23 -12.74
CA SER A 111 -9.57 1.00 -13.02
C SER A 111 -10.50 1.13 -14.25
N THR A 112 -10.92 2.35 -14.60
CA THR A 112 -11.88 2.61 -15.69
C THR A 112 -11.37 2.36 -17.12
N THR A 113 -10.12 1.95 -17.32
CA THR A 113 -9.53 1.69 -18.64
C THR A 113 -9.30 0.22 -18.99
N ALA A 114 -9.65 -0.73 -18.11
CA ALA A 114 -9.39 -2.14 -18.33
C ALA A 114 -10.42 -2.78 -19.29
N ASN A 115 -9.96 -3.51 -20.29
CA ASN A 115 -10.82 -4.28 -21.18
C ASN A 115 -11.52 -5.41 -20.38
N PRO A 116 -12.85 -5.40 -20.23
CA PRO A 116 -13.57 -6.35 -19.37
C PRO A 116 -13.48 -7.81 -19.86
N PHE A 117 -12.97 -8.03 -21.07
CA PHE A 117 -12.82 -9.36 -21.67
C PHE A 117 -11.46 -10.03 -21.37
N SER A 118 -10.49 -9.31 -20.81
CA SER A 118 -9.22 -9.94 -20.39
C SER A 118 -9.38 -10.63 -19.03
N CYS A 119 -9.00 -11.90 -18.94
CA CYS A 119 -9.00 -12.64 -17.68
C CYS A 119 -8.13 -11.95 -16.62
N VAL A 120 -7.02 -11.34 -17.05
CA VAL A 120 -6.09 -10.58 -16.19
C VAL A 120 -6.78 -9.34 -15.63
N ALA A 121 -7.44 -8.54 -16.49
CA ALA A 121 -8.19 -7.37 -16.08
C ALA A 121 -9.31 -7.71 -15.08
N ARG A 122 -9.98 -8.84 -15.27
CA ARG A 122 -11.03 -9.30 -14.38
C ARG A 122 -10.50 -9.78 -13.03
N ARG A 123 -9.39 -10.53 -13.01
CA ARG A 123 -8.69 -10.92 -11.77
C ARG A 123 -8.21 -9.70 -10.99
N GLN A 124 -7.68 -8.70 -11.70
CA GLN A 124 -7.25 -7.42 -11.16
C GLN A 124 -8.40 -6.63 -10.50
N THR A 125 -9.55 -6.59 -11.16
CA THR A 125 -10.77 -5.96 -10.61
C THR A 125 -11.21 -6.66 -9.32
N LEU A 126 -11.28 -7.99 -9.33
CA LEU A 126 -11.66 -8.78 -8.15
C LEU A 126 -10.65 -8.60 -6.99
N ALA A 127 -9.35 -8.54 -7.28
CA ALA A 127 -8.34 -8.25 -6.28
C ALA A 127 -8.50 -6.85 -5.67
N HIS A 128 -8.88 -5.87 -6.49
CA HIS A 128 -9.20 -4.51 -6.04
C HIS A 128 -10.44 -4.50 -5.12
N GLU A 129 -11.51 -5.17 -5.51
CA GLU A 129 -12.74 -5.28 -4.70
C GLU A 129 -12.50 -5.93 -3.33
N CYS A 130 -11.56 -6.87 -3.26
CA CYS A 130 -11.20 -7.56 -2.03
C CYS A 130 -10.14 -6.85 -1.18
N PHE A 131 -9.62 -5.71 -1.64
CA PHE A 131 -8.63 -4.92 -0.91
C PHE A 131 -9.07 -4.52 0.53
N PRO A 132 -10.33 -4.09 0.79
CA PRO A 132 -10.79 -3.81 2.14
C PRO A 132 -10.74 -5.02 3.09
N ASN A 133 -10.94 -6.24 2.57
CA ASN A 133 -10.80 -7.46 3.36
C ASN A 133 -9.35 -7.69 3.76
N CYS A 134 -8.40 -7.42 2.85
CA CYS A 134 -6.98 -7.46 3.19
C CYS A 134 -6.65 -6.44 4.27
N LEU A 135 -7.12 -5.19 4.16
CA LEU A 135 -6.87 -4.17 5.20
C LEU A 135 -7.38 -4.58 6.59
N ARG A 136 -8.45 -5.39 6.66
CA ARG A 136 -8.99 -5.91 7.92
C ARG A 136 -8.16 -7.06 8.49
N LEU A 137 -7.57 -7.89 7.64
CA LEU A 137 -6.90 -9.14 8.02
C LEU A 137 -5.36 -9.02 8.07
N GLY A 138 -4.79 -8.03 7.38
CA GLY A 138 -3.35 -7.82 7.23
C GLY A 138 -2.65 -9.06 6.71
N ARG A 139 -1.58 -9.50 7.37
CA ARG A 139 -0.82 -10.72 7.03
C ARG A 139 -1.63 -12.02 7.05
N LYS A 140 -2.81 -12.03 7.68
CA LYS A 140 -3.67 -13.22 7.71
C LYS A 140 -4.52 -13.36 6.46
N TYR A 141 -4.55 -12.35 5.60
CA TYR A 141 -5.32 -12.37 4.37
C TYR A 141 -4.77 -13.41 3.40
N ASN A 142 -5.63 -14.34 3.00
CA ASN A 142 -5.40 -15.29 1.93
C ASN A 142 -6.39 -15.00 0.79
N PRO A 143 -5.93 -14.52 -0.38
CA PRO A 143 -6.82 -14.20 -1.50
C PRO A 143 -7.73 -15.35 -1.92
N LEU A 144 -7.30 -16.61 -1.80
CA LEU A 144 -8.10 -17.78 -2.21
C LEU A 144 -9.17 -18.18 -1.18
N GLU A 145 -9.08 -17.68 0.05
CA GLU A 145 -10.03 -17.99 1.13
C GLU A 145 -10.91 -16.78 1.47
N ASP A 146 -10.31 -15.59 1.47
CA ASP A 146 -10.92 -14.33 1.93
C ASP A 146 -11.49 -13.46 0.79
N CYS A 147 -11.29 -13.90 -0.46
CA CYS A 147 -11.89 -13.29 -1.65
C CYS A 147 -12.57 -14.37 -2.51
N PRO A 148 -13.84 -14.71 -2.21
CA PRO A 148 -14.58 -15.77 -2.92
C PRO A 148 -14.58 -15.56 -4.45
N GLY A 149 -14.70 -14.31 -4.89
CA GLY A 149 -14.66 -13.95 -6.30
C GLY A 149 -13.33 -14.27 -6.98
N LEU A 150 -12.18 -14.18 -6.29
CA LEU A 150 -10.89 -14.65 -6.85
C LEU A 150 -10.84 -16.18 -6.91
N LYS A 151 -11.28 -16.87 -5.86
CA LYS A 151 -11.27 -18.34 -5.77
C LYS A 151 -12.11 -19.00 -6.86
N GLU A 152 -13.32 -18.50 -7.07
CA GLU A 152 -14.24 -19.03 -8.10
C GLU A 152 -13.68 -18.90 -9.52
N ASN A 153 -12.70 -17.99 -9.69
CA ASN A 153 -12.17 -17.56 -10.97
C ASN A 153 -10.64 -17.76 -11.09
N ASP A 154 -10.03 -18.51 -10.16
CA ASP A 154 -8.59 -18.74 -10.07
C ASP A 154 -8.04 -19.45 -11.34
N ASP A 155 -8.92 -20.23 -11.98
CA ASP A 155 -8.67 -21.02 -13.19
C ASP A 155 -8.81 -20.22 -14.51
N TRP A 156 -9.16 -18.93 -14.47
CA TRP A 156 -9.51 -18.18 -15.69
C TRP A 156 -8.33 -17.75 -16.55
N CYS A 157 -7.12 -17.72 -15.99
CA CYS A 157 -5.90 -17.41 -16.72
C CYS A 157 -4.96 -18.62 -16.68
N ILE A 158 -4.65 -19.20 -17.84
CA ILE A 158 -3.53 -20.14 -17.98
C ILE A 158 -2.33 -19.35 -18.51
N GLY A 159 -1.36 -19.06 -17.65
CA GLY A 159 -0.20 -18.23 -18.01
C GLY A 159 -0.56 -16.75 -18.22
N ASP A 160 0.34 -16.00 -18.84
CA ASP A 160 0.18 -14.55 -19.06
C ASP A 160 -0.88 -14.19 -20.12
N GLU A 161 -1.25 -15.12 -21.00
CA GLU A 161 -2.23 -14.87 -22.05
C GLU A 161 -2.94 -16.18 -22.38
N VAL A 162 -4.24 -16.26 -22.11
CA VAL A 162 -5.31 -16.98 -22.84
C VAL A 162 -6.48 -17.20 -21.87
N PRO A 163 -7.65 -16.59 -22.13
CA PRO A 163 -8.88 -16.97 -21.44
C PRO A 163 -9.17 -18.46 -21.68
N ARG A 164 -9.48 -19.23 -20.63
CA ARG A 164 -9.74 -20.68 -20.74
C ARG A 164 -10.83 -21.04 -21.78
N SER A 165 -11.72 -20.10 -22.09
CA SER A 165 -12.75 -20.22 -23.14
C SER A 165 -12.19 -20.32 -24.57
N GLU A 166 -10.91 -20.03 -24.78
CA GLU A 166 -10.23 -20.07 -26.08
C GLU A 166 -9.32 -21.28 -26.26
N ILE A 167 -9.18 -22.15 -25.24
CA ILE A 167 -8.41 -23.38 -25.36
C ILE A 167 -9.33 -24.42 -26.03
N PRO A 168 -9.04 -24.88 -27.27
CA PRO A 168 -9.80 -25.96 -27.87
C PRO A 168 -9.66 -27.20 -26.97
N ILE A 169 -10.78 -27.65 -26.42
CA ILE A 169 -10.83 -28.92 -25.69
C ILE A 169 -10.45 -30.00 -26.71
N ALA A 170 -9.22 -30.50 -26.61
CA ALA A 170 -8.82 -31.70 -27.31
C ALA A 170 -9.73 -32.83 -26.78
N LYS A 171 -10.65 -33.28 -27.63
CA LYS A 171 -11.43 -34.49 -27.36
C LYS A 171 -10.46 -35.67 -27.40
N THR A 172 -10.15 -36.22 -26.23
CA THR A 172 -9.71 -37.61 -26.07
C THR A 172 -10.86 -38.45 -25.60
#